data_AF-A0A7T7VTT6-F1
#
_entry.id   AF-A0A7T7VTT6-F1
#
_cell.length_a   1.000
_cell.length_b   1.000
_cell.length_c   1.000
_cell.angle_alpha   90.00
_cell.angle_beta   90.00
_cell.angle_gamma   90.00
#
_symmetry.space_group_name_H-M   'P 1'
#
loop_
_entity.id
_entity.type
_entity.pdbx_description
1 polymer ?
#
loop_
_entity_poly.entity_id
_entity_poly.type
_entity_poly.pdbx_seq_one_letter_code
_entity_poly.pdbx_strand_id
1 'polypeptide(L)'
;MTAIAACSSTPEPAPPPPPPPEPEAFPARPLAPNRAHEGLQVPRTDPTGVRQTVNTWVTPAQAVWNLRSAYNVAALNCDGVIYEPMAERYGAFLETHTRDLAAAGRTVDSEFRQKYGPTFRDPQDAYMTQVYNYFALPAMEDEFCPIALAVSEELALMPKGGLSEAAPGMLLRMEEPFLAFFKRYEAYKAEAAAWEARYLATYGKPYPYTPRSFAPAPIIAPVAVDANGNPVDPAAANAGVPATGGTVVTDPVNAVPPVLQPQIVPAPPVPEAPVAVGATSADPNGTTPPVTTTGQ
;
A
#
# COMPACT_ATOMS: atom_id res chain seq x y z
N MET A 1 94.16 35.80 33.95
CA MET A 1 92.92 36.23 33.28
C MET A 1 92.03 35.02 33.17
N THR A 2 91.05 34.91 34.07
CA THR A 2 90.11 33.80 34.13
C THR A 2 88.83 34.27 33.45
N ALA A 3 88.52 33.74 32.27
CA ALA A 3 87.29 34.05 31.54
C ALA A 3 86.23 33.00 31.85
N ILE A 4 85.15 33.42 32.52
CA ILE A 4 83.94 32.62 32.72
C ILE A 4 83.06 32.83 31.49
N ALA A 5 82.90 31.80 30.66
CA ALA A 5 81.94 31.80 29.56
C ALA A 5 80.60 31.26 30.08
N ALA A 6 79.58 32.12 30.12
CA ALA A 6 78.21 31.76 30.46
C ALA A 6 77.55 31.04 29.28
N CYS A 7 77.04 29.82 29.50
CA CYS A 7 76.12 29.16 28.58
C CYS A 7 74.75 29.86 28.66
N SER A 8 74.37 30.59 27.62
CA SER A 8 72.97 30.97 27.42
C SER A 8 72.24 29.79 26.76
N SER A 9 71.31 29.17 27.48
CA SER A 9 70.36 28.21 26.93
C SER A 9 69.30 28.96 26.13
N THR A 10 69.30 28.82 24.81
CA THR A 10 68.20 29.29 23.96
C THR A 10 66.88 28.66 24.43
N PRO A 11 65.82 29.44 24.72
CA PRO A 11 64.51 28.88 25.06
C PRO A 11 64.01 28.01 23.92
N GLU A 12 63.53 26.81 24.25
CA GLU A 12 62.93 25.91 23.28
C GLU A 12 61.71 26.59 22.63
N PRO A 13 61.55 26.52 21.29
CA PRO A 13 60.39 27.10 20.62
C PRO A 13 59.10 26.56 21.23
N ALA A 14 58.14 27.45 21.49
CA ALA A 14 56.84 27.04 22.00
C ALA A 14 56.23 25.97 21.06
N PRO A 15 55.59 24.92 21.61
CA PRO A 15 54.99 23.87 20.81
C PRO A 15 53.96 24.47 19.84
N PRO A 16 53.86 23.94 18.61
CA PRO A 16 52.92 24.44 17.62
C PRO A 16 51.48 24.36 18.17
N PRO A 17 50.60 25.33 17.81
CA PRO A 17 49.22 25.27 18.24
C PRO A 17 48.58 23.97 17.77
N PRO A 18 47.68 23.37 18.58
CA PRO A 18 46.98 22.15 18.17
C PRO A 18 46.25 22.39 16.85
N PRO A 19 46.23 21.38 15.95
CA PRO A 19 45.51 21.49 14.69
C PRO A 19 44.04 21.88 14.96
N PRO A 20 43.43 22.73 14.11
CA PRO A 20 42.01 23.03 14.22
C PRO A 20 41.21 21.73 14.28
N PRO A 21 40.19 21.63 15.14
CA PRO A 21 39.33 20.46 15.18
C PRO A 21 38.76 20.21 13.78
N GLU A 22 38.88 18.97 13.28
CA GLU A 22 38.27 18.57 12.02
C GLU A 22 36.76 18.86 12.09
N PRO A 23 36.17 19.55 11.10
CA PRO A 23 34.73 19.76 11.07
C PRO A 23 34.02 18.40 11.10
N GLU A 24 33.14 18.19 12.08
CA GLU A 24 32.30 16.98 12.11
C GLU A 24 31.53 16.88 10.80
N ALA A 25 31.68 15.75 10.11
CA ALA A 25 31.00 15.51 8.85
C ALA A 25 29.48 15.53 9.08
N PHE A 26 28.76 16.31 8.27
CA PHE A 26 27.31 16.38 8.30
C PHE A 26 26.72 14.98 8.06
N PRO A 27 25.96 14.41 9.01
CA PRO A 27 25.48 13.04 8.88
C PRO A 27 24.49 12.94 7.73
N ALA A 28 24.58 11.87 6.94
CA ALA A 28 23.68 11.66 5.81
C ALA A 28 22.22 11.55 6.28
N ARG A 29 21.30 12.14 5.51
CA ARG A 29 19.85 11.98 5.73
C ARG A 29 19.48 10.50 5.53
N PRO A 30 18.59 9.94 6.37
CA PRO A 30 18.04 8.60 6.15
C PRO A 30 17.49 8.46 4.73
N LEU A 31 17.70 7.30 4.11
CA LEU A 31 17.15 6.98 2.80
C LEU A 31 15.83 6.23 2.96
N ALA A 32 14.88 6.51 2.07
CA ALA A 32 13.63 5.76 2.01
C ALA A 32 13.92 4.27 1.72
N PRO A 33 13.16 3.33 2.34
CA PRO A 33 13.28 1.91 2.04
C PRO A 33 13.07 1.66 0.55
N ASN A 34 13.85 0.76 -0.02
CA ASN A 34 13.84 0.40 -1.45
C ASN A 34 13.95 1.61 -2.38
N ARG A 35 14.57 2.71 -1.90
CA ARG A 35 14.67 4.00 -2.60
C ARG A 35 13.32 4.54 -3.09
N ALA A 36 12.25 4.23 -2.34
CA ALA A 36 10.92 4.73 -2.63
C ALA A 36 10.89 6.26 -2.69
N HIS A 37 10.00 6.80 -3.52
CA HIS A 37 9.78 8.24 -3.63
C HIS A 37 9.50 8.84 -2.24
N GLU A 38 10.11 9.98 -1.91
CA GLU A 38 10.05 10.58 -0.55
C GLU A 38 8.67 11.16 -0.18
N GLY A 39 7.83 11.43 -1.18
CA GLY A 39 6.44 11.88 -1.02
C GLY A 39 5.40 10.77 -1.13
N LEU A 40 5.79 9.50 -1.00
CA LEU A 40 4.86 8.37 -1.06
C LEU A 40 3.77 8.54 0.01
N GLN A 41 2.52 8.41 -0.43
CA GLN A 41 1.37 8.41 0.46
C GLN A 41 1.24 7.03 1.09
N VAL A 42 1.40 6.95 2.41
CA VAL A 42 1.24 5.71 3.16
C VAL A 42 -0.22 5.56 3.59
N PRO A 43 -0.87 4.41 3.34
CA PRO A 43 -2.20 4.15 3.86
C PRO A 43 -2.23 4.28 5.39
N ARG A 44 -3.22 5.03 5.90
CA ARG A 44 -3.33 5.30 7.34
C ARG A 44 -3.65 4.03 8.13
N THR A 45 -3.23 4.01 9.38
CA THR A 45 -3.68 3.02 10.36
C THR A 45 -4.89 3.56 11.10
N ASP A 46 -5.93 2.74 11.31
CA ASP A 46 -7.10 3.10 12.09
C ASP A 46 -6.82 3.03 13.61
N PRO A 47 -7.76 3.46 14.48
CA PRO A 47 -7.59 3.37 15.93
C PRO A 47 -7.43 1.94 16.48
N THR A 48 -7.74 0.91 15.70
CA THR A 48 -7.57 -0.51 16.06
C THR A 48 -6.19 -1.05 15.68
N GLY A 49 -5.36 -0.25 15.00
CA GLY A 49 -4.03 -0.67 14.55
C GLY A 49 -4.03 -1.33 13.17
N VAL A 50 -5.17 -1.35 12.46
CA VAL A 50 -5.29 -1.96 11.13
C VAL A 50 -5.01 -0.91 10.05
N ARG A 51 -4.07 -1.22 9.15
CA ARG A 51 -3.77 -0.39 7.99
C ARG A 51 -4.95 -0.39 7.04
N GLN A 52 -5.39 0.76 6.58
CA GLN A 52 -6.52 0.88 5.66
C GLN A 52 -6.03 0.88 4.21
N THR A 53 -5.79 -0.31 3.67
CA THR A 53 -5.40 -0.54 2.27
C THR A 53 -6.62 -0.83 1.39
N VAL A 54 -6.39 -0.98 0.09
CA VAL A 54 -7.40 -1.46 -0.86
C VAL A 54 -7.88 -2.89 -0.60
N ASN A 55 -7.15 -3.68 0.20
CA ASN A 55 -7.52 -5.07 0.54
C ASN A 55 -8.06 -5.19 1.97
N THR A 56 -8.21 -4.07 2.69
CA THR A 56 -8.66 -4.08 4.07
C THR A 56 -10.17 -4.20 4.16
N TRP A 57 -10.66 -5.16 4.94
CA TRP A 57 -12.09 -5.44 5.13
C TRP A 57 -12.86 -5.73 3.83
N VAL A 58 -12.18 -6.24 2.80
CA VAL A 58 -12.82 -6.62 1.54
C VAL A 58 -13.66 -7.89 1.71
N THR A 59 -14.73 -7.98 0.93
CA THR A 59 -15.56 -9.20 0.87
C THR A 59 -14.76 -10.33 0.22
N PRO A 60 -15.14 -11.62 0.43
CA PRO A 60 -14.48 -12.73 -0.26
C PRO A 60 -14.52 -12.59 -1.79
N ALA A 61 -15.62 -12.07 -2.35
CA ALA A 61 -15.72 -11.82 -3.78
C ALA A 61 -14.75 -10.72 -4.24
N GLN A 62 -14.63 -9.64 -3.47
CA GLN A 62 -13.66 -8.59 -3.75
C GLN A 62 -12.22 -9.07 -3.60
N ALA A 63 -11.94 -9.99 -2.66
CA ALA A 63 -10.63 -10.61 -2.52
C ALA A 63 -10.23 -11.42 -3.76
N VAL A 64 -11.17 -12.15 -4.38
CA VAL A 64 -10.94 -12.84 -5.66
C VAL A 64 -10.53 -11.84 -6.76
N TRP A 65 -11.23 -10.71 -6.85
CA TRP A 65 -10.91 -9.68 -7.84
C TRP A 65 -9.56 -9.01 -7.59
N ASN A 66 -9.27 -8.67 -6.34
CA ASN A 66 -8.01 -8.05 -5.99
C ASN A 66 -6.83 -9.03 -6.21
N LEU A 67 -7.01 -10.33 -5.92
CA LEU A 67 -6.03 -11.37 -6.21
C LEU A 67 -5.77 -11.49 -7.71
N ARG A 68 -6.84 -11.51 -8.53
CA ARG A 68 -6.70 -11.49 -9.99
C ARG A 68 -5.90 -10.28 -10.45
N SER A 69 -6.18 -9.09 -9.90
CA SER A 69 -5.45 -7.85 -10.24
C SER A 69 -3.99 -7.91 -9.81
N ALA A 70 -3.69 -8.37 -8.60
CA ALA A 70 -2.32 -8.56 -8.12
C ALA A 70 -1.54 -9.50 -9.04
N TYR A 71 -2.13 -10.64 -9.41
CA TYR A 71 -1.49 -11.60 -10.31
C TYR A 71 -1.30 -11.01 -11.72
N ASN A 72 -2.26 -10.23 -12.23
CA ASN A 72 -2.09 -9.52 -13.50
C ASN A 72 -0.91 -8.53 -13.46
N VAL A 73 -0.81 -7.73 -12.40
CA VAL A 73 0.33 -6.82 -12.22
C VAL A 73 1.64 -7.60 -12.20
N ALA A 74 1.71 -8.71 -11.48
CA ALA A 74 2.91 -9.52 -11.43
C ALA A 74 3.28 -10.12 -12.80
N ALA A 75 2.28 -10.63 -13.54
CA ALA A 75 2.49 -11.17 -14.89
C ALA A 75 2.96 -10.13 -15.92
N LEU A 76 2.76 -8.83 -15.65
CA LEU A 76 3.18 -7.73 -16.52
C LEU A 76 4.51 -7.08 -16.12
N ASN A 77 4.84 -7.07 -14.82
CA ASN A 77 5.94 -6.27 -14.30
C ASN A 77 7.08 -7.10 -13.70
N CYS A 78 6.88 -8.40 -13.42
CA CYS A 78 7.95 -9.23 -12.88
C CYS A 78 8.89 -9.71 -13.98
N ASP A 79 10.06 -9.07 -14.07
CA ASP A 79 11.06 -9.34 -15.10
C ASP A 79 12.13 -10.33 -14.65
N GLY A 80 12.55 -11.20 -15.57
CA GLY A 80 13.64 -12.16 -15.38
C GLY A 80 13.23 -13.61 -15.68
N VAL A 81 14.24 -14.45 -15.96
CA VAL A 81 14.05 -15.83 -16.44
C VAL A 81 13.16 -16.66 -15.51
N ILE A 82 13.22 -16.42 -14.20
CA ILE A 82 12.40 -17.15 -13.22
C ILE A 82 10.91 -16.79 -13.27
N TYR A 83 10.56 -15.62 -13.81
CA TYR A 83 9.18 -15.12 -13.88
C TYR A 83 8.56 -15.26 -15.27
N GLU A 84 9.33 -15.62 -16.31
CA GLU A 84 8.83 -15.83 -17.69
C GLU A 84 7.54 -16.66 -17.78
N PRO A 85 7.35 -17.75 -16.99
CA PRO A 85 6.12 -18.55 -17.07
C PRO A 85 4.86 -17.84 -16.56
N MET A 86 4.98 -16.71 -15.84
CA MET A 86 3.85 -16.09 -15.15
C MET A 86 2.76 -15.58 -16.08
N ALA A 87 3.13 -15.05 -17.25
CA ALA A 87 2.17 -14.55 -18.24
C ALA A 87 1.30 -15.69 -18.82
N GLU A 88 1.93 -16.81 -19.20
CA GLU A 88 1.22 -18.00 -19.68
C GLU A 88 0.31 -18.58 -18.60
N ARG A 89 0.84 -18.76 -17.37
CA ARG A 89 0.07 -19.26 -16.22
C ARG A 89 -1.12 -18.36 -15.88
N TYR A 90 -0.98 -17.04 -16.04
CA TYR A 90 -2.07 -16.11 -15.80
C TYR A 90 -3.20 -16.31 -16.82
N GLY A 91 -2.86 -16.51 -18.11
CA GLY A 91 -3.85 -16.88 -19.13
C GLY A 91 -4.59 -18.17 -18.77
N ALA A 92 -3.85 -19.23 -18.41
CA ALA A 92 -4.43 -20.51 -18.00
C ALA A 92 -5.30 -20.40 -16.72
N PHE A 93 -4.92 -19.54 -15.79
CA PHE A 93 -5.69 -19.23 -14.59
C PHE A 93 -7.07 -18.62 -14.94
N LEU A 94 -7.11 -17.64 -15.85
CA LEU A 94 -8.35 -17.01 -16.29
C LEU A 94 -9.31 -18.03 -16.93
N GLU A 95 -8.78 -18.94 -17.75
CA GLU A 95 -9.57 -20.00 -18.39
C GLU A 95 -10.06 -21.04 -17.38
N THR A 96 -9.17 -21.50 -16.50
CA THR A 96 -9.47 -22.55 -15.51
C THR A 96 -10.54 -22.10 -14.52
N HIS A 97 -10.44 -20.86 -14.04
CA HIS A 97 -11.30 -20.30 -12.98
C HIS A 97 -12.36 -19.32 -13.50
N THR A 98 -12.64 -19.30 -14.81
CA THR A 98 -13.62 -18.39 -15.44
C THR A 98 -14.97 -18.33 -14.71
N ARG A 99 -15.47 -19.46 -14.20
CA ARG A 99 -16.74 -19.54 -13.48
C ARG A 99 -16.68 -18.85 -12.10
N ASP A 100 -15.60 -19.08 -11.36
CA ASP A 100 -15.40 -18.49 -10.03
C ASP A 100 -15.18 -16.98 -10.16
N LEU A 101 -14.37 -16.56 -11.13
CA LEU A 101 -14.13 -15.15 -11.46
C LEU A 101 -15.44 -14.43 -11.85
N ALA A 102 -16.24 -15.03 -12.74
CA ALA A 102 -17.51 -14.45 -13.15
C ALA A 102 -18.53 -14.37 -12.00
N ALA A 103 -18.54 -15.37 -11.10
CA ALA A 103 -19.40 -15.35 -9.91
C ALA A 103 -18.98 -14.26 -8.91
N ALA A 104 -17.68 -14.12 -8.66
CA ALA A 104 -17.14 -13.03 -7.86
C ALA A 104 -17.47 -11.67 -8.50
N GLY A 105 -17.36 -11.54 -9.84
CA GLY A 105 -17.68 -10.30 -10.57
C GLY A 105 -19.10 -9.83 -10.38
N ARG A 106 -20.06 -10.73 -10.58
CA ARG A 106 -21.48 -10.40 -10.33
C ARG A 106 -21.74 -10.00 -8.88
N THR A 107 -21.02 -10.60 -7.93
CA THR A 107 -21.14 -10.28 -6.51
C THR A 107 -20.58 -8.89 -6.21
N VAL A 108 -19.37 -8.57 -6.69
CA VAL A 108 -18.76 -7.24 -6.56
C VAL A 108 -19.65 -6.17 -7.21
N ASP A 109 -20.17 -6.39 -8.41
CA ASP A 109 -21.10 -5.47 -9.06
C ASP A 109 -22.35 -5.22 -8.21
N SER A 110 -22.89 -6.27 -7.58
CA SER A 110 -24.04 -6.17 -6.70
C SER A 110 -23.71 -5.37 -5.43
N GLU A 111 -22.55 -5.61 -4.82
CA GLU A 111 -22.07 -4.90 -3.62
C GLU A 111 -21.86 -3.41 -3.91
N PHE A 112 -21.20 -3.07 -5.01
CA PHE A 112 -21.02 -1.70 -5.44
C PHE A 112 -22.34 -1.03 -5.80
N ARG A 113 -23.25 -1.72 -6.50
CA ARG A 113 -24.59 -1.21 -6.81
C ARG A 113 -25.41 -0.96 -5.54
N GLN A 114 -25.33 -1.83 -4.55
CA GLN A 114 -25.99 -1.63 -3.26
C GLN A 114 -25.45 -0.40 -2.53
N LYS A 115 -24.14 -0.17 -2.59
CA LYS A 115 -23.48 0.93 -1.89
C LYS A 115 -23.60 2.29 -2.59
N TYR A 116 -23.50 2.33 -3.91
CA TYR A 116 -23.39 3.55 -4.70
C TYR A 116 -24.56 3.78 -5.67
N GLY A 117 -25.52 2.87 -5.74
CA GLY A 117 -26.71 3.01 -6.58
C GLY A 117 -26.44 2.83 -8.08
N PRO A 118 -27.23 3.47 -8.96
CA PRO A 118 -27.14 3.28 -10.41
C PRO A 118 -25.80 3.69 -11.03
N THR A 119 -25.05 4.60 -10.38
CA THR A 119 -23.75 5.13 -10.83
C THR A 119 -22.57 4.37 -10.24
N PHE A 120 -22.76 3.12 -9.80
CA PHE A 120 -21.73 2.33 -9.11
C PHE A 120 -20.48 2.01 -9.92
N ARG A 121 -20.52 2.14 -11.25
CA ARG A 121 -19.38 1.85 -12.13
C ARG A 121 -18.22 2.81 -11.88
N ASP A 122 -18.47 4.11 -11.79
CA ASP A 122 -17.42 5.11 -11.55
C ASP A 122 -16.62 4.83 -10.25
N PRO A 123 -17.25 4.58 -9.07
CA PRO A 123 -16.50 4.23 -7.87
C PRO A 123 -15.87 2.83 -7.94
N GLN A 124 -16.44 1.89 -8.70
CA GLN A 124 -15.84 0.57 -8.92
C GLN A 124 -14.54 0.67 -9.75
N ASP A 125 -14.58 1.39 -10.86
CA ASP A 125 -13.43 1.62 -11.72
C ASP A 125 -12.33 2.40 -10.99
N ALA A 126 -12.72 3.41 -10.21
CA ALA A 126 -11.80 4.16 -9.35
C ALA A 126 -11.16 3.27 -8.27
N TYR A 127 -11.92 2.34 -7.71
CA TYR A 127 -11.39 1.36 -6.75
C TYR A 127 -10.43 0.39 -7.42
N MET A 128 -10.79 -0.18 -8.58
CA MET A 128 -9.91 -1.11 -9.29
C MET A 128 -8.61 -0.42 -9.73
N THR A 129 -8.68 0.85 -10.14
CA THR A 129 -7.48 1.66 -10.42
C THR A 129 -6.58 1.77 -9.19
N GLN A 130 -7.13 1.95 -7.99
CA GLN A 130 -6.34 1.94 -6.75
C GLN A 130 -5.71 0.57 -6.47
N VAL A 131 -6.40 -0.54 -6.75
CA VAL A 131 -5.85 -1.89 -6.61
C VAL A 131 -4.65 -2.11 -7.52
N TYR A 132 -4.76 -1.74 -8.80
CA TYR A 132 -3.64 -1.82 -9.74
C TYR A 132 -2.45 -0.97 -9.30
N ASN A 133 -2.70 0.29 -8.95
CA ASN A 133 -1.65 1.19 -8.46
C ASN A 133 -1.00 0.70 -7.16
N TYR A 134 -1.76 0.03 -6.30
CA TYR A 134 -1.26 -0.53 -5.04
C TYR A 134 -0.23 -1.62 -5.30
N PHE A 135 -0.58 -2.62 -6.13
CA PHE A 135 0.33 -3.74 -6.44
C PHE A 135 1.46 -3.34 -7.41
N ALA A 136 1.27 -2.28 -8.21
CA ALA A 136 2.28 -1.78 -9.16
C ALA A 136 3.23 -0.75 -8.53
N LEU A 137 3.41 -0.74 -7.20
CA LEU A 137 4.35 0.15 -6.53
C LEU A 137 5.79 -0.26 -6.89
N PRO A 138 6.58 0.54 -7.64
CA PRO A 138 7.89 0.10 -8.14
C PRO A 138 8.90 -0.25 -7.04
N ALA A 139 8.80 0.43 -5.88
CA ALA A 139 9.64 0.15 -4.72
C ALA A 139 9.41 -1.24 -4.10
N MET A 140 8.38 -1.97 -4.54
CA MET A 140 7.99 -3.27 -4.01
C MET A 140 8.24 -4.42 -4.95
N GLU A 141 8.68 -4.19 -6.19
CA GLU A 141 8.84 -5.23 -7.21
C GLU A 141 9.72 -6.39 -6.73
N ASP A 142 10.90 -6.09 -6.17
CA ASP A 142 11.86 -7.08 -5.64
C ASP A 142 11.28 -7.95 -4.51
N GLU A 143 10.37 -7.42 -3.70
CA GLU A 143 9.74 -8.14 -2.58
C GLU A 143 8.42 -8.81 -3.00
N PHE A 144 7.73 -8.28 -4.00
CA PHE A 144 6.42 -8.74 -4.47
C PHE A 144 6.56 -9.92 -5.44
N CYS A 145 7.46 -9.83 -6.42
CA CYS A 145 7.56 -10.80 -7.51
C CYS A 145 7.85 -12.24 -7.06
N PRO A 146 8.74 -12.50 -6.09
CA PRO A 146 8.95 -13.86 -5.57
C PRO A 146 7.69 -14.46 -4.93
N ILE A 147 6.90 -13.64 -4.23
CA ILE A 147 5.65 -14.07 -3.58
C ILE A 147 4.58 -14.32 -4.62
N ALA A 148 4.46 -13.43 -5.60
CA ALA A 148 3.51 -13.58 -6.69
C ALA A 148 3.81 -14.83 -7.55
N LEU A 149 5.09 -15.16 -7.76
CA LEU A 149 5.50 -16.40 -8.42
C LEU A 149 5.01 -17.63 -7.64
N ALA A 150 5.26 -17.69 -6.33
CA ALA A 150 4.81 -18.81 -5.49
C ALA A 150 3.28 -18.99 -5.51
N VAL A 151 2.53 -17.88 -5.39
CA VAL A 151 1.06 -17.92 -5.50
C VAL A 151 0.61 -18.32 -6.90
N SER A 152 1.32 -17.93 -7.96
CA SER A 152 1.03 -18.36 -9.33
C SER A 152 1.12 -19.88 -9.52
N GLU A 153 2.07 -20.52 -8.84
CA GLU A 153 2.27 -21.96 -8.87
C GLU A 153 1.16 -22.70 -8.13
N GLU A 154 0.74 -22.17 -6.98
CA GLU A 154 -0.41 -22.70 -6.24
C GLU A 154 -1.71 -22.55 -7.03
N LEU A 155 -1.93 -21.40 -7.69
CA LEU A 155 -3.09 -21.17 -8.55
C LEU A 155 -3.09 -22.10 -9.77
N ALA A 156 -1.93 -22.39 -10.35
CA ALA A 156 -1.82 -23.30 -11.49
C ALA A 156 -2.21 -24.76 -11.15
N LEU A 157 -2.06 -25.16 -9.88
CA LEU A 157 -2.43 -26.48 -9.39
C LEU A 157 -3.84 -26.53 -8.77
N MET A 158 -4.52 -25.39 -8.68
CA MET A 158 -5.78 -25.27 -7.98
C MET A 158 -6.93 -25.91 -8.78
N PRO A 159 -7.76 -26.77 -8.15
CA PRO A 159 -8.95 -27.29 -8.80
C PRO A 159 -9.99 -26.19 -9.03
N LYS A 160 -10.78 -26.34 -10.09
CA LYS A 160 -11.94 -25.48 -10.36
C LYS A 160 -12.90 -25.47 -9.18
N GLY A 161 -13.45 -24.31 -8.83
CA GLY A 161 -14.36 -24.14 -7.68
C GLY A 161 -13.66 -23.82 -6.36
N GLY A 162 -12.33 -23.95 -6.27
CA GLY A 162 -11.58 -23.66 -5.04
C GLY A 162 -11.17 -22.19 -4.88
N LEU A 163 -11.28 -21.36 -5.92
CA LEU A 163 -10.69 -20.02 -5.93
C LEU A 163 -11.30 -19.09 -4.87
N SER A 164 -12.63 -19.11 -4.71
CA SER A 164 -13.32 -18.22 -3.77
C SER A 164 -12.92 -18.43 -2.32
N GLU A 165 -12.60 -19.67 -1.94
CA GLU A 165 -12.17 -20.01 -0.59
C GLU A 165 -10.68 -19.67 -0.37
N ALA A 166 -9.84 -19.93 -1.37
CA ALA A 166 -8.40 -19.69 -1.27
C ALA A 166 -8.00 -18.21 -1.39
N ALA A 167 -8.77 -17.42 -2.15
CA ALA A 167 -8.35 -16.08 -2.55
C ALA A 167 -8.04 -15.12 -1.40
N PRO A 168 -8.82 -15.04 -0.30
CA PRO A 168 -8.50 -14.15 0.81
C PRO A 168 -7.11 -14.41 1.42
N GLY A 169 -6.74 -15.68 1.59
CA GLY A 169 -5.43 -16.06 2.13
C GLY A 169 -4.29 -15.77 1.16
N MET A 170 -4.48 -16.06 -0.12
CA MET A 170 -3.48 -15.78 -1.17
C MET A 170 -3.27 -14.28 -1.38
N LEU A 171 -4.35 -13.49 -1.34
CA LEU A 171 -4.29 -12.03 -1.42
C LEU A 171 -3.51 -11.45 -0.24
N LEU A 172 -3.79 -11.92 0.98
CA LEU A 172 -3.05 -11.47 2.16
C LEU A 172 -1.55 -11.76 2.05
N ARG A 173 -1.17 -12.94 1.54
CA ARG A 173 0.24 -13.28 1.29
C ARG A 173 0.90 -12.34 0.29
N MET A 174 0.21 -12.02 -0.82
CA MET A 174 0.71 -11.05 -1.80
C MET A 174 0.79 -9.62 -1.24
N GLU A 175 -0.06 -9.27 -0.28
CA GLU A 175 -0.10 -7.93 0.34
C GLU A 175 0.91 -7.76 1.49
N GLU A 176 1.24 -8.82 2.22
CA GLU A 176 2.16 -8.78 3.37
C GLU A 176 3.45 -7.97 3.15
N PRO A 177 4.21 -8.12 2.04
CA PRO A 177 5.40 -7.31 1.82
C PRO A 177 5.10 -5.80 1.76
N PHE A 178 3.95 -5.40 1.21
CA PHE A 178 3.53 -4.00 1.17
C PHE A 178 3.25 -3.46 2.57
N LEU A 179 2.57 -4.24 3.42
CA LEU A 179 2.31 -3.85 4.81
C LEU A 179 3.61 -3.67 5.60
N ALA A 180 4.56 -4.59 5.43
CA ALA A 180 5.89 -4.51 6.04
C ALA A 180 6.66 -3.28 5.54
N PHE A 181 6.60 -3.01 4.24
CA PHE A 181 7.22 -1.82 3.64
C PHE A 181 6.62 -0.53 4.18
N PHE A 182 5.29 -0.40 4.26
CA PHE A 182 4.66 0.81 4.79
C PHE A 182 5.08 1.10 6.23
N LYS A 183 5.22 0.06 7.06
CA LYS A 183 5.78 0.20 8.42
C LYS A 183 7.21 0.72 8.41
N ARG A 184 8.08 0.20 7.54
CA ARG A 184 9.46 0.71 7.37
C ARG A 184 9.48 2.15 6.85
N TYR A 185 8.56 2.49 5.96
CA TYR A 185 8.45 3.83 5.38
C TYR A 185 8.00 4.86 6.42
N GLU A 186 7.05 4.52 7.30
CA GLU A 186 6.65 5.38 8.42
C GLU A 186 7.81 5.63 9.40
N ALA A 187 8.59 4.59 9.72
CA ALA A 187 9.80 4.74 10.52
C ALA A 187 10.81 5.67 9.84
N TYR A 188 11.06 5.50 8.54
CA TYR A 188 11.88 6.41 7.75
C TYR A 188 11.39 7.85 7.82
N LYS A 189 10.08 8.11 7.69
CA LYS A 189 9.54 9.48 7.79
C LYS A 189 9.82 10.12 9.15
N ALA A 190 9.70 9.35 10.22
CA ALA A 190 9.99 9.84 11.57
C ALA A 190 11.49 10.13 11.76
N GLU A 191 12.36 9.24 11.29
CA GLU A 191 13.81 9.43 11.33
C GLU A 191 14.27 10.61 10.49
N ALA A 192 13.73 10.75 9.28
CA ALA A 192 14.01 11.87 8.39
C ALA A 192 13.56 13.20 8.99
N ALA A 193 12.36 13.26 9.58
CA ALA A 193 11.88 14.45 10.26
C ALA A 193 12.74 14.81 11.50
N ALA A 194 13.17 13.82 12.28
CA ALA A 194 14.06 14.02 13.42
C ALA A 194 15.44 14.51 12.99
N TRP A 195 15.97 13.96 11.90
CA TRP A 195 17.21 14.42 11.28
C TRP A 195 17.05 15.87 10.80
N GLU A 196 15.97 16.19 10.08
CA GLU A 196 15.69 17.54 9.58
C GLU A 196 15.59 18.56 10.73
N ALA A 197 14.90 18.22 11.82
CA ALA A 197 14.78 19.08 13.00
C ALA A 197 16.14 19.36 13.66
N ARG A 198 17.03 18.38 13.73
CA ARG A 198 18.36 18.52 14.36
C ARG A 198 19.33 19.32 13.47
N TYR A 199 19.35 18.98 12.19
CA TYR A 199 20.41 19.43 11.30
C TYR A 199 20.03 20.66 10.48
N LEU A 200 18.78 20.82 10.05
CA LEU A 200 18.38 22.03 9.29
C LEU A 200 18.31 23.27 10.17
N ALA A 201 17.99 23.13 11.47
CA ALA A 201 18.02 24.24 12.41
C ALA A 201 19.45 24.76 12.66
N THR A 202 20.43 23.86 12.62
CA THR A 202 21.83 24.15 12.96
C THR A 202 22.65 24.60 11.75
N TYR A 203 22.45 23.96 10.59
CA TYR A 203 23.29 24.14 9.40
C TYR A 203 22.56 24.81 8.23
N GLY A 204 21.26 25.11 8.37
CA GLY A 204 20.41 25.54 7.27
C GLY A 204 20.09 24.39 6.30
N LYS A 205 19.35 24.69 5.22
CA LYS A 205 19.15 23.72 4.13
C LYS A 205 20.44 23.63 3.31
N PRO A 206 21.14 22.49 3.24
CA PRO A 206 22.24 22.37 2.30
C PRO A 206 21.73 22.58 0.87
N TYR A 207 22.62 23.07 -0.02
CA TYR A 207 22.46 23.31 -1.47
C TYR A 207 21.50 22.34 -2.17
N PRO A 208 20.79 22.80 -3.23
CA PRO A 208 19.39 22.45 -3.48
C PRO A 208 19.15 20.97 -3.30
N TYR A 209 18.57 20.64 -2.15
CA TYR A 209 17.93 19.37 -1.93
C TYR A 209 16.83 19.23 -2.97
N THR A 210 17.14 18.57 -4.09
CA THR A 210 16.13 18.05 -4.99
C THR A 210 15.79 16.66 -4.45
N PRO A 211 14.56 16.44 -3.94
CA PRO A 211 14.10 15.10 -3.65
C PRO A 211 14.42 14.24 -4.86
N ARG A 212 15.12 13.12 -4.66
CA ARG A 212 15.45 12.22 -5.77
C ARG A 212 14.15 11.60 -6.25
N SER A 213 13.53 12.29 -7.20
CA SER A 213 12.26 11.94 -7.78
C SER A 213 12.58 10.95 -8.89
N PHE A 214 12.41 9.67 -8.62
CA PHE A 214 12.18 8.76 -9.72
C PHE A 214 10.83 9.17 -10.33
N ALA A 215 10.80 9.40 -11.65
CA ALA A 215 9.54 9.59 -12.33
C ALA A 215 8.61 8.44 -11.90
N PRO A 216 7.31 8.69 -11.65
CA PRO A 216 6.38 7.59 -11.49
C PRO A 216 6.59 6.67 -12.69
N ALA A 217 6.68 5.36 -12.45
CA ALA A 217 6.60 4.40 -13.55
C ALA A 217 5.41 4.83 -14.42
N PRO A 218 5.55 4.83 -15.75
CA PRO A 218 4.42 5.17 -16.60
C PRO A 218 3.25 4.33 -16.13
N ILE A 219 2.14 4.99 -15.79
CA ILE A 219 0.90 4.30 -15.52
C ILE A 219 0.65 3.54 -16.82
N ILE A 220 0.81 2.21 -16.80
CA ILE A 220 0.40 1.40 -17.94
C ILE A 220 -1.07 1.71 -18.07
N ALA A 221 -1.45 2.38 -19.17
CA ALA A 221 -2.85 2.68 -19.44
C ALA A 221 -3.61 1.36 -19.25
N PRO A 222 -4.71 1.35 -18.49
CA PRO A 222 -5.44 0.12 -18.28
C PRO A 222 -5.73 -0.47 -19.65
N VAL A 223 -5.32 -1.72 -19.87
CA VAL A 223 -5.81 -2.49 -21.00
C VAL A 223 -7.32 -2.35 -20.92
N ALA A 224 -7.93 -1.72 -21.92
CA ALA A 224 -9.37 -1.60 -21.92
C ALA A 224 -9.93 -3.01 -21.81
N VAL A 225 -10.78 -3.24 -20.81
CA VAL A 225 -11.40 -4.54 -20.57
C VAL A 225 -12.89 -4.42 -20.80
N ASP A 226 -13.49 -5.48 -21.33
CA ASP A 226 -14.94 -5.54 -21.41
C ASP A 226 -15.57 -5.63 -20.00
N ALA A 227 -16.90 -5.60 -19.93
CA ALA A 227 -17.66 -5.75 -18.68
C ALA A 227 -17.42 -7.10 -17.96
N ASN A 228 -16.63 -8.01 -18.54
CA ASN A 228 -16.25 -9.30 -17.98
C ASN A 228 -14.74 -9.37 -17.64
N GLY A 229 -13.98 -8.28 -17.83
CA GLY A 229 -12.55 -8.24 -17.54
C GLY A 229 -11.66 -8.81 -18.65
N ASN A 230 -12.18 -9.08 -19.84
CA ASN A 230 -11.37 -9.56 -20.98
C ASN A 230 -10.68 -8.39 -21.69
N PRO A 231 -9.41 -8.52 -22.12
CA PRO A 231 -8.73 -7.50 -22.92
C PRO A 231 -9.50 -7.16 -24.21
N VAL A 232 -9.77 -5.88 -24.46
CA VAL A 232 -10.18 -5.40 -25.79
C VAL A 232 -8.96 -4.92 -26.57
N ASP A 233 -8.87 -5.32 -27.84
CA ASP A 233 -7.77 -4.98 -28.73
C ASP A 233 -7.77 -3.47 -29.05
N PRO A 234 -6.70 -2.71 -28.72
CA PRO A 234 -6.62 -1.28 -29.01
C PRO A 234 -6.60 -0.96 -30.52
N ALA A 235 -6.29 -1.93 -31.39
CA ALA A 235 -6.30 -1.72 -32.84
C ALA A 235 -7.72 -1.59 -33.44
N ALA A 236 -8.73 -2.18 -32.80
CA ALA A 236 -10.11 -2.13 -33.29
C ALA A 236 -10.79 -0.76 -33.05
N ALA A 237 -10.34 -0.01 -32.03
CA ALA A 237 -10.91 1.29 -31.67
C ALA A 237 -10.58 2.41 -32.68
N ASN A 238 -9.52 2.24 -33.48
CA ASN A 238 -9.08 3.24 -34.47
C ASN A 238 -9.56 2.97 -35.91
N ALA A 239 -10.32 1.89 -36.14
CA ALA A 239 -10.79 1.53 -37.48
C ALA A 239 -12.10 2.22 -37.93
N GLY A 240 -12.62 3.18 -37.15
CA GLY A 240 -13.99 3.71 -37.32
C GLY A 240 -14.15 5.18 -37.68
N VAL A 241 -13.08 5.96 -37.88
CA VAL A 241 -13.21 7.40 -38.22
C VAL A 241 -12.80 7.64 -39.67
N PRO A 242 -13.75 7.92 -40.60
CA PRO A 242 -13.39 8.37 -41.93
C PRO A 242 -12.78 9.78 -41.84
N ALA A 243 -11.55 9.92 -42.31
CA ALA A 243 -10.90 11.22 -42.45
C ALA A 243 -11.69 12.09 -43.44
N THR A 244 -12.45 13.06 -42.95
CA THR A 244 -12.91 14.22 -43.72
C THR A 244 -12.51 15.47 -42.97
N GLY A 245 -11.79 16.35 -43.68
CA GLY A 245 -11.07 17.48 -43.12
C GLY A 245 -11.96 18.48 -42.39
N GLY A 246 -11.50 18.87 -41.21
CA GLY A 246 -12.07 19.94 -40.39
C GLY A 246 -11.01 20.45 -39.43
N THR A 247 -10.82 21.76 -39.42
CA THR A 247 -9.77 22.56 -38.79
C THR A 247 -9.52 22.22 -37.31
N VAL A 248 -8.24 22.10 -36.93
CA VAL A 248 -7.78 21.95 -35.55
C VAL A 248 -8.12 23.22 -34.75
N VAL A 249 -9.05 23.11 -33.81
CA VAL A 249 -9.15 24.02 -32.67
C VAL A 249 -8.43 23.34 -31.52
N THR A 250 -7.29 23.91 -31.11
CA THR A 250 -6.57 23.51 -29.90
C THR A 250 -7.29 24.08 -28.68
N ASP A 251 -8.15 23.29 -28.05
CA ASP A 251 -8.60 23.56 -26.67
C ASP A 251 -7.71 22.78 -25.68
N PRO A 252 -7.33 23.37 -24.53
CA PRO A 252 -6.36 22.80 -23.62
C PRO A 252 -7.00 21.71 -22.76
N VAL A 253 -6.87 20.45 -23.17
CA VAL A 253 -7.06 19.30 -22.28
C VAL A 253 -5.81 19.09 -21.43
N ASN A 254 -5.54 20.04 -20.53
CA ASN A 254 -4.56 19.86 -19.46
C ASN A 254 -5.05 20.56 -18.19
N ALA A 255 -6.27 20.20 -17.79
CA ALA A 255 -6.73 20.38 -16.42
C ALA A 255 -6.78 18.99 -15.79
N VAL A 256 -5.72 18.64 -15.05
CA VAL A 256 -5.76 17.55 -14.07
C VAL A 256 -6.83 17.93 -13.05
N PRO A 257 -7.98 17.23 -12.96
CA PRO A 257 -8.87 17.46 -11.84
C PRO A 257 -8.13 17.04 -10.56
N PRO A 258 -8.29 17.77 -9.44
CA PRO A 258 -7.69 17.38 -8.17
C PRO A 258 -8.14 15.97 -7.84
N VAL A 259 -7.19 15.10 -7.50
CA VAL A 259 -7.45 13.79 -6.91
C VAL A 259 -8.41 13.99 -5.75
N LEU A 260 -9.66 13.55 -5.94
CA LEU A 260 -10.63 13.50 -4.86
C LEU A 260 -10.10 12.51 -3.83
N GLN A 261 -9.61 13.05 -2.71
CA GLN A 261 -9.34 12.28 -1.51
C GLN A 261 -10.60 11.47 -1.15
N PRO A 262 -10.47 10.22 -0.65
CA PRO A 262 -11.61 9.52 -0.10
C PRO A 262 -12.20 10.36 1.04
N GLN A 263 -13.38 10.91 0.79
CA GLN A 263 -14.18 11.57 1.81
C GLN A 263 -14.58 10.49 2.82
N ILE A 264 -14.27 10.76 4.09
CA ILE A 264 -14.70 9.94 5.22
C ILE A 264 -16.22 9.99 5.26
N VAL A 265 -16.88 8.89 4.90
CA VAL A 265 -18.29 8.68 5.27
C VAL A 265 -18.33 8.28 6.75
N PRO A 266 -19.12 8.96 7.60
CA PRO A 266 -19.33 8.54 8.98
C PRO A 266 -19.87 7.12 9.02
N ALA A 267 -19.32 6.30 9.93
CA ALA A 267 -19.88 4.97 10.21
C ALA A 267 -21.37 5.10 10.61
N PRO A 268 -22.24 4.18 10.18
CA PRO A 268 -23.62 4.14 10.67
C PRO A 268 -23.61 3.99 12.21
N PRO A 269 -24.57 4.60 12.93
CA PRO A 269 -24.66 4.43 14.37
C PRO A 269 -24.85 2.96 14.71
N VAL A 270 -23.98 2.45 15.58
CA VAL A 270 -24.11 1.12 16.17
C VAL A 270 -25.44 1.09 16.92
N PRO A 271 -26.35 0.13 16.65
CA PRO A 271 -27.54 -0.03 17.48
C PRO A 271 -27.10 -0.32 18.91
N GLU A 272 -27.55 0.53 19.83
CA GLU A 272 -27.29 0.41 21.26
C GLU A 272 -27.67 -1.01 21.71
N ALA A 273 -26.70 -1.72 22.30
CA ALA A 273 -26.99 -3.00 22.94
C ALA A 273 -28.08 -2.77 24.00
N PRO A 274 -29.10 -3.64 24.10
CA PRO A 274 -30.12 -3.47 25.12
C PRO A 274 -29.43 -3.46 26.48
N VAL A 275 -29.63 -2.37 27.22
CA VAL A 275 -29.19 -2.21 28.60
C VAL A 275 -29.71 -3.41 29.38
N ALA A 276 -28.81 -4.27 29.83
CA ALA A 276 -29.15 -5.33 30.77
C ALA A 276 -29.68 -4.65 32.03
N VAL A 277 -31.00 -4.72 32.23
CA VAL A 277 -31.64 -4.34 33.48
C VAL A 277 -30.99 -5.19 34.56
N GLY A 278 -30.31 -4.52 35.47
CA GLY A 278 -29.50 -5.15 36.51
C GLY A 278 -30.31 -6.20 37.27
N ALA A 279 -29.74 -7.40 37.36
CA ALA A 279 -30.11 -8.34 38.39
C ALA A 279 -29.77 -7.70 39.75
N THR A 280 -30.79 -7.31 40.49
CA THR A 280 -30.67 -6.93 41.90
C THR A 280 -30.30 -8.18 42.69
N SER A 281 -29.01 -8.30 43.02
CA SER A 281 -28.50 -9.32 43.93
C SER A 281 -28.69 -8.87 45.38
N ALA A 282 -29.50 -9.66 46.09
CA ALA A 282 -29.44 -10.01 47.51
C ALA A 282 -29.60 -8.89 48.56
N ASP A 283 -30.80 -8.85 49.14
CA ASP A 283 -31.07 -8.32 50.49
C ASP A 283 -30.69 -9.39 51.54
N PRO A 284 -29.79 -9.11 52.51
CA PRO A 284 -29.37 -10.08 53.51
C PRO A 284 -30.17 -9.86 54.80
N ASN A 285 -31.48 -10.11 54.78
CA ASN A 285 -32.25 -10.31 56.02
C ASN A 285 -33.67 -10.83 55.76
N GLY A 286 -33.97 -12.02 56.29
CA GLY A 286 -35.31 -12.28 56.79
C GLY A 286 -36.07 -13.45 56.19
N THR A 287 -36.09 -14.54 56.97
CA THR A 287 -37.28 -15.37 57.28
C THR A 287 -37.54 -16.60 56.38
N THR A 288 -37.23 -17.76 56.95
CA THR A 288 -37.69 -19.11 56.54
C THR A 288 -39.20 -19.30 56.71
N PRO A 289 -39.82 -20.10 55.82
CA PRO A 289 -40.96 -20.95 56.20
C PRO A 289 -40.70 -22.44 55.87
N PRO A 290 -41.54 -23.38 56.40
CA PRO A 290 -41.07 -24.68 56.82
C PRO A 290 -41.17 -25.80 55.78
N VAL A 291 -40.35 -26.82 56.01
CA VAL A 291 -40.44 -28.18 55.47
C VAL A 291 -41.81 -28.77 55.79
N THR A 292 -42.49 -29.32 54.78
CA THR A 292 -43.60 -30.25 55.01
C THR A 292 -43.23 -31.59 54.37
N THR A 293 -43.03 -32.60 55.21
CA THR A 293 -42.91 -34.01 54.85
C THR A 293 -44.22 -34.70 55.19
N THR A 294 -44.92 -35.26 54.20
CA THR A 294 -45.85 -36.41 54.31
C THR A 294 -46.09 -36.87 52.86
N GLY A 295 -45.96 -38.12 52.41
CA GLY A 295 -46.02 -39.40 53.09
C GLY A 295 -47.27 -40.18 52.66
N GLN A 296 -47.36 -40.59 51.39
CA GLN A 296 -47.94 -41.85 50.87
C GLN A 296 -47.90 -41.86 49.34
#